data_AF-X0VV72-F1
#
_entry.id   AF-X0VV72-F1
#
_cell.length_a   1.000
_cell.length_b   1.000
_cell.length_c   1.000
_cell.angle_alpha   90.00
_cell.angle_beta   90.00
_cell.angle_gamma   90.00
#
_symmetry.space_group_name_H-M   'P 1'
#
loop_
_entity.id
_entity.type
_entity.pdbx_description
1 polymer ?
#
loop_
_entity_poly.entity_id
_entity_poly.type
_entity_poly.pdbx_seq_one_letter_code
_entity_poly.pdbx_strand_id
1 'polypeptide(L)'
;MSKKNLREKSMAFGIIVLFLGAGVVSGINGNETFGAGFDQKQQQIGIKSATKVANMKLSQLGKTDDFSVGSSIEACRNCEDIILFYVFDLQPQGYIVVSADSNLPPVIAYSFTDNSQSDVSKDNILRQMLKADIGLRLENIENLPENIIKSRNLLWNEFLNEENENLVNTDFEQWPPEGTTSTGGWLETKWHQDSPFKDFCPMDGDKRSVAGCPAVAMAQILNYHKTTNNVAFND
;
A
#
# COMPACT_ATOMS: atom_id res chain seq x y z
N MET A 1 -49.94 6.00 50.42
CA MET A 1 -48.98 7.07 50.79
C MET A 1 -48.50 7.72 49.49
N SER A 2 -48.81 9.01 49.36
CA SER A 2 -48.51 10.03 48.32
C SER A 2 -48.09 9.69 46.87
N LYS A 3 -48.91 10.19 45.94
CA LYS A 3 -48.65 10.52 44.51
C LYS A 3 -47.74 11.75 44.35
N LYS A 4 -47.11 11.89 43.17
CA LYS A 4 -46.80 13.11 42.36
C LYS A 4 -46.06 12.59 41.10
N ASN A 5 -46.53 12.62 39.84
CA ASN A 5 -47.36 13.50 39.01
C ASN A 5 -46.63 14.77 38.50
N LEU A 6 -46.19 14.76 37.24
CA LEU A 6 -45.83 15.91 36.38
C LEU A 6 -45.78 15.40 34.92
N ARG A 7 -46.90 15.39 34.19
CA ARG A 7 -47.42 16.40 33.25
C ARG A 7 -46.56 16.66 32.00
N GLU A 8 -47.11 16.15 30.89
CA GLU A 8 -46.89 16.53 29.49
C GLU A 8 -47.01 18.04 29.26
N LYS A 9 -46.26 18.55 28.28
CA LYS A 9 -46.69 19.63 27.39
C LYS A 9 -46.11 19.42 25.98
N SER A 10 -46.99 19.05 25.04
CA SER A 10 -46.80 19.30 23.61
C SER A 10 -46.87 20.79 23.31
N MET A 11 -46.09 21.26 22.35
CA MET A 11 -46.47 22.41 21.52
C MET A 11 -45.82 22.30 20.15
N ALA A 12 -46.65 22.05 19.14
CA ALA A 12 -46.32 22.16 17.72
C ALA A 12 -46.55 23.60 17.25
N PHE A 13 -45.71 24.09 16.34
CA PHE A 13 -46.07 25.13 15.38
C PHE A 13 -45.27 24.88 14.09
N GLY A 14 -45.98 24.68 12.99
CA GLY A 14 -45.40 24.53 11.66
C GLY A 14 -45.25 25.86 10.93
N ILE A 15 -44.55 25.84 9.79
CA ILE A 15 -45.02 26.24 8.45
C ILE A 15 -43.83 26.17 7.47
N ILE A 16 -44.14 25.64 6.29
CA ILE A 16 -43.35 25.43 5.08
C ILE A 16 -42.95 26.76 4.44
N VAL A 17 -41.71 26.87 3.93
CA VAL A 17 -41.43 27.65 2.71
C VAL A 17 -40.39 26.92 1.85
N LEU A 18 -40.85 26.42 0.71
CA LEU A 18 -40.05 26.07 -0.46
C LEU A 18 -39.71 27.38 -1.20
N PHE A 19 -38.43 27.62 -1.52
CA PHE A 19 -38.06 28.46 -2.66
C PHE A 19 -36.94 27.80 -3.45
N LEU A 20 -37.30 27.33 -4.65
CA LEU A 20 -36.40 27.20 -5.79
C LEU A 20 -36.02 28.61 -6.25
N GLY A 21 -34.73 28.84 -6.46
CA GLY A 21 -34.22 30.08 -7.04
C GLY A 21 -32.83 29.86 -7.62
N ALA A 22 -32.79 29.59 -8.92
CA ALA A 22 -31.59 29.72 -9.73
C ALA A 22 -31.22 31.20 -9.88
N GLY A 23 -29.92 31.53 -9.85
CA GLY A 23 -29.44 32.74 -10.50
C GLY A 23 -28.30 33.52 -9.85
N VAL A 24 -27.14 33.42 -10.50
CA VAL A 24 -26.23 34.51 -10.89
C VAL A 24 -25.30 35.16 -9.84
N VAL A 25 -24.01 35.00 -10.16
CA VAL A 25 -22.78 35.70 -9.74
C VAL A 25 -22.93 37.22 -9.58
N SER A 26 -22.34 37.79 -8.53
CA SER A 26 -21.44 38.97 -8.58
C SER A 26 -20.84 39.23 -7.18
N GLY A 27 -19.52 39.35 -7.11
CA GLY A 27 -18.73 39.34 -5.88
C GLY A 27 -18.65 40.65 -5.11
N ILE A 28 -17.90 40.61 -3.98
CA ILE A 28 -17.18 41.72 -3.33
C ILE A 28 -16.05 41.10 -2.47
N ASN A 29 -14.91 41.78 -2.50
CA ASN A 29 -13.60 41.43 -1.93
C ASN A 29 -13.54 41.33 -0.40
N GLY A 30 -12.65 40.46 0.07
CA GLY A 30 -11.67 40.81 1.11
C GLY A 30 -12.04 40.49 2.57
N ASN A 31 -11.65 39.31 3.04
CA ASN A 31 -10.70 39.25 4.15
C ASN A 31 -10.05 37.86 4.21
N GLU A 32 -8.72 37.86 4.24
CA GLU A 32 -7.89 36.68 4.37
C GLU A 32 -8.14 36.01 5.72
N THR A 33 -8.69 34.79 5.67
CA THR A 33 -8.46 33.78 6.70
C THR A 33 -7.73 32.63 6.04
N PHE A 34 -6.42 32.58 6.28
CA PHE A 34 -5.59 31.40 6.05
C PHE A 34 -6.15 30.24 6.88
N GLY A 35 -6.98 29.45 6.24
CA GLY A 35 -7.33 28.10 6.63
C GLY A 35 -7.37 27.31 5.34
N ALA A 36 -6.22 26.79 4.91
CA ALA A 36 -6.17 25.83 3.82
C ALA A 36 -6.89 24.56 4.29
N GLY A 37 -8.20 24.54 4.09
CA GLY A 37 -8.95 23.30 4.03
C GLY A 37 -8.40 22.53 2.85
N PHE A 38 -7.59 21.52 3.13
CA PHE A 38 -7.34 20.47 2.16
C PHE A 38 -8.69 19.85 1.81
N ASP A 39 -9.18 20.15 0.61
CA ASP A 39 -10.36 19.51 0.05
C ASP A 39 -10.05 18.01 -0.03
N GLN A 40 -10.77 17.18 0.74
CA GLN A 40 -10.53 15.75 0.93
C GLN A 40 -10.88 14.90 -0.31
N LYS A 41 -10.71 15.44 -1.51
CA LYS A 41 -10.91 14.71 -2.75
C LYS A 41 -9.66 13.91 -3.09
N GLN A 42 -9.90 12.65 -3.45
CA GLN A 42 -8.95 11.73 -4.06
C GLN A 42 -7.95 12.46 -4.96
N GLN A 43 -6.69 12.51 -4.54
CA GLN A 43 -5.63 13.13 -5.32
C GLN A 43 -4.79 12.04 -5.97
N GLN A 44 -4.97 11.90 -7.29
CA GLN A 44 -4.06 11.12 -8.12
C GLN A 44 -2.66 11.71 -7.97
N ILE A 45 -1.70 10.88 -7.58
CA ILE A 45 -0.31 11.25 -7.40
C ILE A 45 0.41 11.06 -8.73
N GLY A 46 1.04 12.14 -9.22
CA GLY A 46 1.85 12.10 -10.43
C GLY A 46 3.28 11.61 -10.16
N ILE A 47 3.96 11.19 -11.22
CA ILE A 47 5.30 10.60 -11.16
C ILE A 47 6.32 11.46 -10.41
N LYS A 48 6.30 12.80 -10.54
CA LYS A 48 7.24 13.70 -9.85
C LYS A 48 7.11 13.60 -8.33
N SER A 49 5.88 13.61 -7.83
CA SER A 49 5.58 13.44 -6.40
C SER A 49 5.97 12.03 -5.93
N ALA A 50 5.70 11.02 -6.76
CA ALA A 50 6.10 9.64 -6.45
C ALA A 50 7.62 9.46 -6.39
N THR A 51 8.39 10.10 -7.29
CA THR A 51 9.86 10.12 -7.26
C THR A 51 10.36 10.77 -5.97
N LYS A 52 9.73 11.86 -5.53
CA LYS A 52 10.07 12.53 -4.27
C LYS A 52 9.86 11.61 -3.07
N VAL A 53 8.70 10.94 -3.00
CA VAL A 53 8.41 9.94 -1.96
C VAL A 53 9.45 8.82 -1.96
N ALA A 54 9.84 8.28 -3.12
CA ALA A 54 10.83 7.22 -3.20
C ALA A 54 12.20 7.66 -2.65
N ASN A 55 12.68 8.85 -3.03
CA ASN A 55 13.93 9.41 -2.50
C ASN A 55 13.85 9.69 -1.00
N MET A 56 12.73 10.25 -0.56
CA MET A 56 12.51 10.55 0.85
C MET A 56 12.39 9.28 1.70
N LYS A 57 11.87 8.18 1.12
CA LYS A 57 11.89 6.85 1.78
C LYS A 57 13.30 6.31 1.95
N LEU A 58 14.18 6.47 0.96
CA LEU A 58 15.60 6.09 1.12
C LEU A 58 16.27 6.89 2.24
N SER A 59 16.02 8.19 2.29
CA SER A 59 16.56 9.07 3.34
C SER A 59 16.01 8.71 4.72
N GLN A 60 14.70 8.48 4.85
CA GLN A 60 14.07 8.01 6.09
C GLN A 60 14.69 6.69 6.60
N LEU A 61 15.09 5.80 5.69
CA LEU A 61 15.72 4.53 6.02
C LEU A 61 17.25 4.63 6.20
N GLY A 62 17.85 5.81 6.03
CA GLY A 62 19.31 6.00 6.08
C GLY A 62 20.07 5.24 4.97
N LYS A 63 19.44 5.07 3.80
CA LYS A 63 19.96 4.25 2.68
C LYS A 63 20.47 5.08 1.51
N THR A 64 20.54 6.40 1.63
CA THR A 64 20.94 7.30 0.55
C THR A 64 22.40 7.17 0.12
N ASP A 65 23.27 6.67 1.00
CA ASP A 65 24.69 6.43 0.69
C ASP A 65 24.89 5.14 -0.12
N ASP A 66 23.98 4.17 0.03
CA ASP A 66 24.07 2.84 -0.58
C ASP A 66 23.20 2.70 -1.84
N PHE A 67 22.11 3.46 -1.92
CA PHE A 67 21.09 3.33 -2.97
C PHE A 67 20.68 4.66 -3.58
N SER A 68 20.32 4.62 -4.86
CA SER A 68 19.69 5.73 -5.58
C SER A 68 18.46 5.28 -6.36
N VAL A 69 17.48 6.17 -6.49
CA VAL A 69 16.27 5.94 -7.28
C VAL A 69 16.58 6.07 -8.77
N GLY A 70 16.29 5.02 -9.54
CA GLY A 70 16.50 4.93 -10.98
C GLY A 70 15.23 5.10 -11.81
N SER A 71 15.13 4.34 -12.90
CA SER A 71 13.97 4.32 -13.80
C SER A 71 12.70 3.89 -13.09
N SER A 72 11.54 4.25 -13.67
CA SER A 72 10.24 3.83 -13.16
C SER A 72 9.35 3.22 -14.23
N ILE A 73 8.45 2.34 -13.81
CA ILE A 73 7.38 1.76 -14.62
C ILE A 73 6.04 2.12 -13.96
N GLU A 74 5.08 2.55 -14.77
CA GLU A 74 3.71 2.82 -14.34
C GLU A 74 2.86 1.54 -14.41
N ALA A 75 2.15 1.22 -13.34
CA ALA A 75 1.22 0.10 -13.31
C ALA A 75 -0.23 0.61 -13.40
N CYS A 76 -0.87 0.44 -14.56
CA CYS A 76 -2.23 0.92 -14.81
C CYS A 76 -3.27 -0.19 -14.59
N ARG A 77 -4.46 0.16 -14.07
CA ARG A 77 -5.56 -0.79 -13.83
C ARG A 77 -6.03 -1.44 -15.13
N ASN A 78 -6.51 -0.61 -16.04
CA ASN A 78 -6.88 -0.93 -17.42
C ASN A 78 -6.14 0.09 -18.30
N CYS A 79 -5.91 -0.19 -19.58
CA CYS A 79 -5.17 0.69 -20.50
C CYS A 79 -5.90 2.03 -20.84
N GLU A 80 -6.67 2.56 -19.90
CA GLU A 80 -7.40 3.84 -19.88
C GLU A 80 -6.97 4.69 -18.65
N ASP A 81 -5.66 4.88 -18.50
CA ASP A 81 -4.97 5.95 -17.74
C ASP A 81 -5.06 6.02 -16.19
N ILE A 82 -5.81 5.15 -15.49
CA ILE A 82 -5.71 5.12 -14.02
C ILE A 82 -4.44 4.37 -13.61
N ILE A 83 -3.41 5.14 -13.25
CA ILE A 83 -2.18 4.64 -12.64
C ILE A 83 -2.52 4.22 -11.21
N LEU A 84 -2.18 2.98 -10.85
CA LEU A 84 -2.37 2.45 -9.49
C LEU A 84 -1.14 2.70 -8.61
N PHE A 85 0.05 2.55 -9.19
CA PHE A 85 1.32 2.73 -8.52
C PHE A 85 2.47 2.87 -9.53
N TYR A 86 3.60 3.32 -9.02
CA TYR A 86 4.88 3.42 -9.70
C TYR A 86 5.85 2.42 -9.09
N VAL A 87 6.58 1.70 -9.92
CA VAL A 87 7.70 0.85 -9.49
C VAL A 87 8.98 1.55 -9.90
N PHE A 88 9.75 2.03 -8.92
CA PHE A 88 11.07 2.60 -9.13
C PHE A 88 12.13 1.52 -8.92
N ASP A 89 13.01 1.32 -9.89
CA ASP A 89 14.20 0.50 -9.69
C ASP A 89 15.21 1.26 -8.82
N LEU A 90 15.92 0.53 -7.95
CA LEU A 90 17.03 1.09 -7.19
C LEU A 90 18.35 0.68 -7.83
N GLN A 91 19.34 1.56 -7.76
CA GLN A 91 20.74 1.26 -8.08
C GLN A 91 21.54 1.10 -6.78
N PRO A 92 22.41 0.08 -6.64
CA PRO A 92 22.80 -0.89 -7.67
C PRO A 92 21.78 -2.02 -7.91
N GLN A 93 20.82 -2.19 -7.01
CA GLN A 93 19.76 -3.20 -7.11
C GLN A 93 18.60 -2.84 -6.17
N GLY A 94 17.45 -3.47 -6.37
CA GLY A 94 16.26 -3.31 -5.55
C GLY A 94 15.15 -2.55 -6.26
N TYR A 95 14.09 -2.23 -5.51
CA TYR A 95 12.98 -1.42 -5.99
C TYR A 95 12.22 -0.74 -4.85
N ILE A 96 11.45 0.30 -5.17
CA ILE A 96 10.44 0.92 -4.31
C ILE A 96 9.13 1.05 -5.09
N VAL A 97 8.03 0.60 -4.50
CA VAL A 97 6.67 0.76 -5.01
C VAL A 97 5.99 1.91 -4.29
N VAL A 98 5.64 2.95 -5.04
CA VAL A 98 4.94 4.14 -4.54
C VAL A 98 3.51 4.13 -5.08
N SER A 99 2.52 4.30 -4.21
CA SER A 99 1.12 4.33 -4.64
C SER A 99 0.80 5.62 -5.40
N ALA A 100 -0.19 5.55 -6.29
CA ALA A 100 -0.61 6.68 -7.11
C ALA A 100 -1.86 7.40 -6.56
N ASP A 101 -2.24 7.15 -5.31
CA ASP A 101 -3.44 7.73 -4.67
C ASP A 101 -3.15 8.10 -3.22
N SER A 102 -3.43 9.37 -2.85
CA SER A 102 -3.15 9.90 -1.50
C SER A 102 -3.93 9.21 -0.37
N ASN A 103 -5.04 8.54 -0.69
CA ASN A 103 -5.83 7.78 0.29
C ASN A 103 -5.20 6.43 0.64
N LEU A 104 -4.15 6.01 -0.06
CA LEU A 104 -3.36 4.81 0.22
C LEU A 104 -2.02 5.16 0.88
N PRO A 105 -1.33 4.21 1.54
CA PRO A 105 0.03 4.43 2.03
C PRO A 105 0.97 4.90 0.91
N PRO A 106 1.87 5.88 1.13
CA PRO A 106 2.76 6.38 0.07
C PRO A 106 3.66 5.30 -0.50
N VAL A 107 4.29 4.49 0.35
CA VAL A 107 5.13 3.36 -0.05
C VAL A 107 4.43 2.06 0.35
N ILE A 108 4.21 1.16 -0.63
CA ILE A 108 3.48 -0.11 -0.41
C ILE A 108 4.44 -1.31 -0.32
N ALA A 109 5.55 -1.28 -1.05
CA ALA A 109 6.54 -2.34 -1.03
C ALA A 109 7.92 -1.78 -1.40
N TYR A 110 8.98 -2.44 -0.96
CA TYR A 110 10.34 -2.19 -1.42
C TYR A 110 11.22 -3.41 -1.17
N SER A 111 12.36 -3.47 -1.86
CA SER A 111 13.44 -4.42 -1.58
C SER A 111 14.78 -3.77 -1.92
N PHE A 112 15.80 -4.07 -1.12
CA PHE A 112 17.19 -3.66 -1.36
C PHE A 112 18.06 -4.81 -1.90
N THR A 113 17.53 -6.03 -1.89
CA THR A 113 18.28 -7.25 -2.23
C THR A 113 17.86 -7.86 -3.56
N ASP A 114 16.63 -7.61 -3.99
CA ASP A 114 16.03 -8.26 -5.15
C ASP A 114 15.36 -7.22 -6.04
N ASN A 115 15.63 -7.27 -7.34
CA ASN A 115 15.03 -6.37 -8.31
C ASN A 115 13.54 -6.68 -8.50
N SER A 116 12.78 -5.68 -8.95
CA SER A 116 11.35 -5.80 -9.25
C SER A 116 11.00 -6.79 -10.38
N GLN A 117 12.02 -7.42 -11.00
CA GLN A 117 11.97 -8.21 -12.23
C GLN A 117 11.20 -7.50 -13.36
N SER A 118 11.98 -6.79 -14.17
CA SER A 118 11.57 -6.01 -15.34
C SER A 118 11.29 -6.85 -16.59
N ASP A 119 11.17 -8.18 -16.50
CA ASP A 119 10.83 -9.00 -17.67
C ASP A 119 9.35 -8.78 -18.04
N VAL A 120 9.15 -7.82 -18.93
CA VAL A 120 7.87 -7.36 -19.49
C VAL A 120 7.12 -8.50 -20.19
N SER A 121 7.81 -9.61 -20.55
CA SER A 121 7.23 -10.69 -21.34
C SER A 121 6.23 -11.57 -20.58
N LYS A 122 6.24 -11.57 -19.25
CA LYS A 122 5.30 -12.29 -18.40
C LYS A 122 4.91 -11.39 -17.25
N ASP A 123 3.62 -11.16 -17.08
CA ASP A 123 3.15 -10.26 -16.04
C ASP A 123 3.64 -10.77 -14.67
N ASN A 124 4.54 -10.04 -14.00
CA ASN A 124 5.18 -10.48 -12.77
C ASN A 124 4.10 -10.72 -11.69
N ILE A 125 4.12 -11.88 -11.03
CA ILE A 125 3.15 -12.25 -9.99
C ILE A 125 3.04 -11.17 -8.91
N LEU A 126 4.17 -10.58 -8.48
CA LEU A 126 4.16 -9.48 -7.51
C LEU A 126 3.37 -8.29 -8.06
N ARG A 127 3.58 -7.91 -9.32
CA ARG A 127 2.85 -6.81 -9.95
C ARG A 127 1.36 -7.14 -10.07
N GLN A 128 0.99 -8.36 -10.44
CA GLN A 128 -0.41 -8.80 -10.48
C GLN A 128 -1.06 -8.73 -9.09
N MET A 129 -0.37 -9.22 -8.05
CA MET A 129 -0.83 -9.14 -6.66
C MET A 129 -1.01 -7.69 -6.20
N LEU A 130 -0.05 -6.81 -6.50
CA LEU A 130 -0.14 -5.39 -6.17
C LEU A 130 -1.29 -4.70 -6.92
N LYS A 131 -1.49 -4.99 -8.21
CA LYS A 131 -2.62 -4.45 -8.98
C LYS A 131 -3.96 -4.89 -8.39
N ALA A 132 -4.08 -6.15 -7.99
CA ALA A 132 -5.28 -6.67 -7.35
C ALA A 132 -5.50 -6.05 -5.95
N ASP A 133 -4.49 -6.05 -5.08
CA ASP A 133 -4.56 -5.47 -3.73
C ASP A 133 -4.90 -3.98 -3.75
N ILE A 134 -4.15 -3.19 -4.52
CA ILE A 134 -4.38 -1.75 -4.65
C ILE A 134 -5.74 -1.49 -5.29
N GLY A 135 -6.11 -2.27 -6.31
CA GLY A 135 -7.43 -2.18 -6.92
C GLY A 135 -8.56 -2.36 -5.90
N LEU A 136 -8.50 -3.43 -5.10
CA LEU A 136 -9.49 -3.70 -4.05
C LEU A 136 -9.51 -2.60 -2.98
N ARG A 137 -8.35 -2.06 -2.60
CA ARG A 137 -8.26 -0.94 -1.64
C ARG A 137 -8.96 0.30 -2.16
N LEU A 138 -8.72 0.68 -3.43
CA LEU A 138 -9.35 1.85 -4.05
C LEU A 138 -10.88 1.71 -4.11
N GLU A 139 -11.38 0.53 -4.45
CA GLU A 139 -12.83 0.23 -4.47
C GLU A 139 -13.48 0.31 -3.08
N ASN A 140 -12.69 0.24 -2.02
CA ASN A 140 -13.16 0.20 -0.64
C ASN A 140 -12.67 1.40 0.20
N ILE A 141 -12.18 2.47 -0.42
CA ILE A 141 -11.72 3.68 0.30
C ILE A 141 -12.85 4.24 1.18
N GLU A 142 -14.08 4.29 0.68
CA GLU A 142 -15.23 4.85 1.39
C GLU A 142 -15.60 4.05 2.65
N ASN A 143 -15.17 2.78 2.73
CA ASN A 143 -15.39 1.92 3.90
C ASN A 143 -14.31 2.12 4.98
N LEU A 144 -13.27 2.91 4.72
CA LEU A 144 -12.20 3.14 5.69
C LEU A 144 -12.59 4.22 6.71
N PRO A 145 -12.23 4.03 8.01
CA PRO A 145 -12.39 5.07 9.01
C PRO A 145 -11.67 6.37 8.62
N GLU A 146 -12.31 7.52 8.84
CA GLU A 146 -11.75 8.85 8.48
C GLU A 146 -10.37 9.12 9.11
N ASN A 147 -10.13 8.60 10.32
CA ASN A 147 -8.83 8.77 10.99
C ASN A 147 -7.69 8.06 10.24
N ILE A 148 -7.97 6.95 9.54
CA ILE A 148 -6.99 6.25 8.71
C ILE A 148 -6.66 7.08 7.48
N ILE A 149 -7.68 7.64 6.80
CA ILE A 149 -7.49 8.52 5.64
C ILE A 149 -6.70 9.78 6.05
N LYS A 150 -7.07 10.40 7.16
CA LYS A 150 -6.35 11.56 7.71
C LYS A 150 -4.88 11.24 8.03
N SER A 151 -4.62 10.10 8.68
CA SER A 151 -3.26 9.66 8.99
C SER A 151 -2.41 9.44 7.72
N ARG A 152 -2.99 8.83 6.68
CA ARG A 152 -2.30 8.66 5.39
C ARG A 152 -2.00 9.97 4.69
N ASN A 153 -2.96 10.91 4.68
CA ASN A 153 -2.75 12.23 4.09
C ASN A 153 -1.66 13.02 4.84
N LEU A 154 -1.56 12.87 6.17
CA LEU A 154 -0.44 13.44 6.95
C LEU A 154 0.89 12.82 6.53
N LEU A 155 0.95 11.50 6.40
CA LEU A 155 2.15 10.80 5.95
C LEU A 155 2.55 11.24 4.53
N TRP A 156 1.61 11.40 3.61
CA TRP A 156 1.87 11.97 2.28
C TRP A 156 2.47 13.38 2.35
N ASN A 157 1.89 14.26 3.16
CA ASN A 157 2.42 15.60 3.35
C ASN A 157 3.85 15.58 3.93
N GLU A 158 4.13 14.68 4.88
CA GLU A 158 5.46 14.48 5.42
C GLU A 158 6.47 14.09 4.33
N PHE A 159 6.16 13.11 3.49
CA PHE A 159 7.04 12.71 2.38
C PHE A 159 7.20 13.80 1.31
N LEU A 160 6.21 14.69 1.14
CA LEU A 160 6.20 15.73 0.12
C LEU A 160 6.75 17.08 0.61
N ASN A 161 7.01 17.26 1.91
CA ASN A 161 7.55 18.51 2.46
C ASN A 161 9.06 18.37 2.69
N GLU A 162 9.86 19.15 1.94
CA GLU A 162 11.33 19.11 1.99
C GLU A 162 11.93 19.66 3.28
N GLU A 163 11.19 20.49 4.02
CA GLU A 163 11.67 21.15 5.24
C GLU A 163 11.71 20.23 6.47
N ASN A 164 11.15 19.02 6.37
CA ASN A 164 11.20 18.02 7.43
C ASN A 164 12.46 17.14 7.30
N GLU A 165 13.64 17.71 7.53
CA GLU A 165 14.90 16.94 7.64
C GLU A 165 14.88 15.92 8.80
N ASN A 166 13.92 16.05 9.72
CA ASN A 166 13.68 15.12 10.82
C ASN A 166 12.33 14.42 10.64
N LEU A 167 12.15 13.68 9.54
CA LEU A 167 11.10 12.68 9.49
C LEU A 167 11.36 11.70 10.64
N VAL A 168 10.59 11.86 11.71
CA VAL A 168 10.58 10.91 12.81
C VAL A 168 10.30 9.55 12.18
N ASN A 169 11.13 8.56 12.49
CA ASN A 169 10.93 7.18 12.09
C ASN A 169 9.68 6.67 12.83
N THR A 170 8.49 7.05 12.35
CA THR A 170 7.23 6.71 13.00
C THR A 170 6.99 5.22 12.77
N ASP A 171 7.21 4.45 13.83
CA ASP A 171 6.68 3.10 14.06
C ASP A 171 6.90 2.09 12.91
N PHE A 172 8.02 2.19 12.18
CA PHE A 172 8.40 1.10 11.28
C PHE A 172 8.93 -0.07 12.11
N GLU A 173 8.10 -1.10 12.24
CA GLU A 173 8.47 -2.33 12.92
C GLU A 173 8.67 -3.46 11.89
N GLN A 174 9.87 -4.03 11.88
CA GLN A 174 10.24 -5.18 11.04
C GLN A 174 10.75 -6.32 11.92
N TRP A 175 10.25 -7.53 11.62
CA TRP A 175 10.74 -8.76 12.26
C TRP A 175 11.12 -9.83 11.24
N PRO A 176 12.28 -10.48 11.42
CA PRO A 176 13.28 -10.20 12.44
C PRO A 176 13.93 -8.81 12.18
N PRO A 177 14.55 -8.18 13.19
CA PRO A 177 15.15 -6.85 13.00
C PRO A 177 16.10 -6.82 11.79
N GLU A 178 16.17 -5.69 11.10
CA GLU A 178 17.03 -5.57 9.91
C GLU A 178 18.47 -6.00 10.21
N GLY A 179 19.09 -6.75 9.29
CA GLY A 179 20.47 -7.22 9.42
C GLY A 179 20.66 -8.44 10.33
N THR A 180 19.60 -8.99 10.95
CA THR A 180 19.72 -10.17 11.82
C THR A 180 19.69 -11.52 11.09
N THR A 181 19.21 -11.54 9.85
CA THR A 181 19.11 -12.73 8.98
C THR A 181 19.61 -12.40 7.59
N SER A 182 20.13 -13.38 6.85
CA SER A 182 20.72 -13.13 5.53
C SER A 182 19.70 -12.72 4.47
N THR A 183 18.42 -13.06 4.68
CA THR A 183 17.31 -12.72 3.79
C THR A 183 16.49 -11.51 4.25
N GLY A 184 16.80 -10.93 5.43
CA GLY A 184 15.98 -9.90 6.08
C GLY A 184 14.62 -10.37 6.60
N GLY A 185 14.33 -11.67 6.50
CA GLY A 185 13.11 -12.34 6.96
C GLY A 185 13.44 -13.59 7.76
N TRP A 186 12.44 -14.18 8.42
CA TRP A 186 12.66 -15.40 9.21
C TRP A 186 13.11 -16.62 8.38
N LEU A 187 12.71 -16.68 7.11
CA LEU A 187 13.10 -17.76 6.21
C LEU A 187 14.48 -17.48 5.59
N GLU A 188 15.46 -18.32 5.90
CA GLU A 188 16.81 -18.26 5.31
C GLU A 188 16.91 -18.96 3.94
N THR A 189 15.84 -19.65 3.51
CA THR A 189 15.78 -20.34 2.21
C THR A 189 15.19 -19.45 1.13
N LYS A 190 15.73 -19.56 -0.09
CA LYS A 190 15.16 -19.00 -1.32
C LYS A 190 14.81 -20.13 -2.31
N TRP A 191 13.89 -21.03 -1.92
CA TRP A 191 13.55 -22.20 -2.74
C TRP A 191 12.71 -21.82 -3.96
N HIS A 192 12.89 -22.58 -5.04
CA HIS A 192 12.22 -22.37 -6.33
C HIS A 192 11.26 -23.53 -6.62
N GLN A 193 10.46 -23.41 -7.69
CA GLN A 193 9.61 -24.50 -8.17
C GLN A 193 10.30 -25.40 -9.22
N ASP A 194 11.55 -25.10 -9.56
CA ASP A 194 12.34 -25.85 -10.53
C ASP A 194 13.24 -26.89 -9.86
N SER A 195 14.09 -27.54 -10.65
CA SER A 195 15.06 -28.50 -10.12
C SER A 195 15.98 -27.80 -9.10
N PRO A 196 16.31 -28.45 -7.96
CA PRO A 196 16.00 -29.83 -7.61
C PRO A 196 14.63 -30.06 -6.96
N PHE A 197 13.89 -29.00 -6.63
CA PHE A 197 12.64 -29.08 -5.86
C PHE A 197 11.51 -29.81 -6.58
N LYS A 198 11.54 -29.82 -7.92
CA LYS A 198 10.56 -30.54 -8.73
C LYS A 198 10.97 -31.96 -9.09
N ASP A 199 12.14 -32.45 -8.70
CA ASP A 199 12.72 -33.68 -9.27
C ASP A 199 11.87 -34.95 -9.02
N PHE A 200 10.97 -34.93 -8.04
CA PHE A 200 10.01 -36.00 -7.74
C PHE A 200 8.57 -35.71 -8.22
N CYS A 201 8.32 -34.56 -8.85
CA CYS A 201 7.02 -34.25 -9.43
C CYS A 201 6.73 -35.13 -10.66
N PRO A 202 5.45 -35.43 -10.97
CA PRO A 202 5.09 -36.22 -12.13
C PRO A 202 5.65 -35.68 -13.46
N MET A 203 5.76 -36.57 -14.45
CA MET A 203 6.08 -36.21 -15.83
C MET A 203 4.78 -35.97 -16.61
N ASP A 204 4.72 -34.86 -17.36
CA ASP A 204 3.72 -34.59 -18.39
C ASP A 204 4.41 -34.73 -19.76
N GLY A 205 4.30 -35.92 -20.34
CA GLY A 205 5.15 -36.35 -21.47
C GLY A 205 6.63 -36.33 -21.07
N ASP A 206 7.44 -35.59 -21.84
CA ASP A 206 8.89 -35.44 -21.60
C ASP A 206 9.25 -34.27 -20.65
N LYS A 207 8.25 -33.54 -20.13
CA LYS A 207 8.46 -32.39 -19.25
C LYS A 207 8.06 -32.73 -17.83
N ARG A 208 8.98 -32.53 -16.88
CA ARG A 208 8.66 -32.63 -15.46
C ARG A 208 7.81 -31.44 -15.02
N SER A 209 6.68 -31.71 -14.36
CA SER A 209 5.86 -30.67 -13.73
C SER A 209 6.70 -29.87 -12.73
N VAL A 210 6.38 -28.59 -12.55
CA VAL A 210 6.98 -27.76 -11.49
C VAL A 210 6.51 -28.23 -10.11
N ALA A 211 7.26 -27.88 -9.06
CA ALA A 211 6.87 -28.22 -7.69
C ALA A 211 5.55 -27.57 -7.25
N GLY A 212 5.21 -26.40 -7.81
CA GLY A 212 4.03 -25.63 -7.45
C GLY A 212 4.29 -24.66 -6.29
N CYS A 213 3.78 -23.43 -6.40
CA CYS A 213 4.03 -22.39 -5.39
C CYS A 213 3.49 -22.72 -4.00
N PRO A 214 2.33 -23.38 -3.79
CA PRO A 214 1.86 -23.71 -2.44
C PRO A 214 2.75 -24.77 -1.77
N ALA A 215 3.21 -25.76 -2.54
CA ALA A 215 4.09 -26.81 -2.03
C ALA A 215 5.45 -26.25 -1.61
N VAL A 216 6.06 -25.40 -2.45
CA VAL A 216 7.34 -24.74 -2.12
C VAL A 216 7.19 -23.79 -0.92
N ALA A 217 6.10 -23.02 -0.84
CA ALA A 217 5.84 -22.15 0.31
C ALA A 217 5.73 -22.95 1.62
N MET A 218 4.94 -24.03 1.63
CA MET A 218 4.80 -24.90 2.80
C MET A 218 6.13 -25.59 3.15
N ALA A 219 6.88 -26.06 2.15
CA ALA A 219 8.16 -26.71 2.36
C ALA A 219 9.16 -25.76 3.03
N GLN A 220 9.19 -24.47 2.66
CA GLN A 220 10.04 -23.47 3.32
C GLN A 220 9.63 -23.21 4.78
N ILE A 221 8.32 -23.18 5.09
CA ILE A 221 7.81 -23.04 6.46
C ILE A 221 8.21 -24.25 7.32
N LEU A 222 8.00 -25.47 6.81
CA LEU A 222 8.39 -26.70 7.50
C LEU A 222 9.91 -26.77 7.69
N ASN A 223 10.69 -26.34 6.70
CA ASN A 223 12.14 -26.27 6.79
C ASN A 223 12.60 -25.25 7.83
N TYR A 224 11.89 -24.14 8.01
CA TYR A 224 12.19 -23.18 9.08
C TYR A 224 11.97 -23.79 10.46
N HIS A 225 10.81 -24.43 10.68
CA HIS A 225 10.48 -25.05 11.96
C HIS A 225 11.23 -26.36 12.25
N LYS A 226 11.75 -27.04 11.20
CA LYS A 226 12.40 -28.37 11.29
C LYS A 226 11.50 -29.44 11.90
N THR A 227 10.20 -29.29 11.82
CA THR A 227 9.22 -30.23 12.37
C THR A 227 7.89 -30.12 11.63
N THR A 228 7.15 -31.23 11.58
CA THR A 228 5.74 -31.26 11.15
C THR A 228 4.79 -31.14 12.34
N ASN A 229 5.30 -30.93 13.57
CA ASN A 229 4.54 -30.99 14.82
C ASN A 229 3.75 -32.31 14.98
N ASN A 230 4.33 -33.41 14.51
CA ASN A 230 3.68 -34.74 14.48
C ASN A 230 2.37 -34.79 13.70
N VAL A 231 2.12 -33.83 12.79
CA VAL A 231 0.98 -33.92 11.86
C VAL A 231 1.22 -35.12 10.96
N ALA A 232 0.28 -36.06 10.99
CA ALA A 232 0.23 -37.23 10.13
C ALA A 232 -1.12 -37.25 9.40
N PHE A 233 -1.08 -37.52 8.10
CA PHE A 233 -2.29 -37.91 7.37
C PHE A 233 -2.55 -39.38 7.70
N ASN A 234 -3.73 -39.68 8.24
CA ASN A 234 -4.12 -41.00 8.73
C ASN A 234 -5.30 -41.59 7.95
N ASP A 235 -5.40 -41.25 6.68
CA ASP A 235 -6.38 -41.81 5.74
C ASP A 235 -6.02 -43.22 5.26
#